data_AF-A0A5M4AXN8-F1
#
_entry.id   AF-A0A5M4AXN8-F1
#
_cell.length_a   1.000
_cell.length_b   1.000
_cell.length_c   1.000
_cell.angle_alpha   90.00
_cell.angle_beta   90.00
_cell.angle_gamma   90.00
#
_symmetry.space_group_name_H-M   'P 1'
#
loop_
_entity.id
_entity.type
_entity.pdbx_description
1 polymer ?
#
loop_
_entity_poly.entity_id
_entity_poly.type
_entity_poly.pdbx_seq_one_letter_code
_entity_poly.pdbx_strand_id
1 'polypeptide(L)'
;MKKLIIILLMLLPFQMMAQDAVTKLFDKYSGKDGFTTVNISGKLLGMASQFEQDDKEAQNMLSSLSGIRILSVDDEALNKSLNFYDELNKDHFFDKIKGEYELLMDVKEKGQVVRFYIKENKEKRVSHLLMVVGGDDNAIISITGNLDMNEIAKIGQGVHIDGLEHLNDIEKGEKPEKPAKPEKPAKN
;
A
#
# COMPACT_ATOMS: atom_id res chain seq x y z
N MET A 1 28.08 36.81 17.09
CA MET A 1 27.23 36.69 15.87
C MET A 1 27.78 35.64 14.90
N LYS A 2 29.05 35.74 14.45
CA LYS A 2 29.67 34.74 13.53
C LYS A 2 29.68 33.29 14.05
N LYS A 3 29.86 33.09 15.36
CA LYS A 3 29.85 31.75 15.99
C LYS A 3 28.46 31.07 16.03
N LEU A 4 27.38 31.86 16.09
CA LEU A 4 26.00 31.33 16.05
C LEU A 4 25.59 30.91 14.64
N ILE A 5 26.05 31.64 13.62
CA ILE A 5 25.83 31.29 12.20
C ILE A 5 26.49 29.94 11.86
N ILE A 6 27.69 29.68 12.37
CA ILE A 6 28.41 28.41 12.12
C ILE A 6 27.69 27.22 12.78
N ILE A 7 27.13 27.40 13.98
CA ILE A 7 26.34 26.36 14.67
C ILE A 7 25.04 26.07 13.91
N LEU A 8 24.36 27.10 13.40
CA LEU A 8 23.15 26.93 12.59
C LEU A 8 23.45 26.24 11.25
N LEU A 9 24.60 26.54 10.63
CA LEU A 9 25.02 25.91 9.37
C LEU A 9 25.38 24.43 9.54
N MET A 10 25.94 24.04 10.69
CA MET A 10 26.24 22.63 11.02
C MET A 10 24.99 21.79 11.33
N LEU A 11 23.86 22.42 11.64
CA LEU A 11 22.58 21.74 11.92
C LEU A 11 21.73 21.51 10.65
N LEU A 12 22.00 22.22 9.55
CA LEU A 12 21.32 22.04 8.26
C LEU A 12 21.39 20.62 7.66
N PRO A 13 22.53 19.89 7.67
CA PRO A 13 22.60 18.56 7.05
C PRO A 13 21.76 17.49 7.77
N PHE A 14 21.33 17.73 9.01
CA PHE A 14 20.47 16.79 9.74
C PHE A 14 19.02 16.78 9.25
N GLN A 15 18.58 17.82 8.52
CA GLN A 15 17.22 17.89 7.98
C GLN A 15 17.05 17.07 6.69
N MET A 16 18.15 16.70 6.00
CA MET A 16 18.08 15.93 4.74
C MET A 16 17.90 14.41 4.95
N MET A 17 17.94 13.92 6.19
CA MET A 17 17.83 12.48 6.48
C MET A 17 16.38 11.95 6.56
N ALA A 18 15.37 12.81 6.43
CA ALA A 18 13.97 12.43 6.66
C ALA A 18 13.18 12.10 5.38
N GLN A 19 13.81 11.97 4.21
CA GLN A 19 13.06 11.61 3.01
C GLN A 19 12.59 10.15 3.12
N ASP A 20 11.28 10.00 3.20
CA ASP A 20 10.55 8.73 3.22
C ASP A 20 10.97 7.86 2.02
N ALA A 21 11.34 6.60 2.27
CA ALA A 21 11.85 5.70 1.24
C ALA A 21 10.81 5.41 0.17
N VAL A 22 9.53 5.40 0.53
CA VAL A 22 8.43 5.30 -0.44
C VAL A 22 8.44 6.52 -1.36
N THR A 23 8.52 7.72 -0.79
CA THR A 23 8.61 8.96 -1.57
C THR A 23 9.83 8.98 -2.49
N LYS A 24 10.99 8.47 -2.05
CA LYS A 24 12.17 8.34 -2.92
C LYS A 24 11.93 7.45 -4.14
N LEU A 25 11.20 6.35 -4.01
CA LEU A 25 10.88 5.47 -5.15
C LEU A 25 9.98 6.19 -6.15
N PHE A 26 8.95 6.89 -5.67
CA PHE A 26 8.13 7.73 -6.53
C PHE A 26 8.96 8.78 -7.26
N ASP A 27 9.82 9.51 -6.55
CA ASP A 27 10.64 10.57 -7.16
C ASP A 27 11.67 10.00 -8.17
N LYS A 28 12.19 8.81 -7.90
CA LYS A 28 13.18 8.13 -8.74
C LYS A 28 12.58 7.62 -10.06
N TYR A 29 11.35 7.09 -10.01
CA TYR A 29 10.74 6.38 -11.13
C TYR A 29 9.61 7.16 -11.84
N SER A 30 9.09 8.24 -11.24
CA SER A 30 8.06 9.03 -11.89
C SER A 30 8.55 9.65 -13.21
N GLY A 31 7.75 9.47 -14.26
CA GLY A 31 8.04 9.98 -15.61
C GLY A 31 9.18 9.24 -16.32
N LYS A 32 9.58 8.05 -15.85
CA LYS A 32 10.53 7.16 -16.53
C LYS A 32 9.79 6.17 -17.42
N ASP A 33 10.39 5.83 -18.56
CA ASP A 33 9.87 4.80 -19.44
C ASP A 33 9.76 3.44 -18.72
N GLY A 34 8.66 2.74 -18.95
CA GLY A 34 8.36 1.44 -18.31
C GLY A 34 7.76 1.54 -16.90
N PHE A 35 7.49 2.75 -16.41
CA PHE A 35 6.82 2.99 -15.13
C PHE A 35 5.55 3.82 -15.31
N THR A 36 4.48 3.45 -14.60
CA THR A 36 3.29 4.28 -14.46
C THR A 36 3.26 4.90 -13.06
N THR A 37 3.00 6.20 -13.01
CA THR A 37 2.76 6.91 -11.75
C THR A 37 1.43 7.62 -11.80
N VAL A 38 0.56 7.35 -10.84
CA VAL A 38 -0.72 8.03 -10.67
C VAL A 38 -0.73 8.73 -9.33
N ASN A 39 -1.15 9.99 -9.31
CA ASN A 39 -1.34 10.78 -8.09
C ASN A 39 -2.73 11.41 -8.12
N ILE A 40 -3.59 11.01 -7.20
CA ILE A 40 -4.97 11.45 -7.09
C ILE A 40 -5.09 12.27 -5.81
N SER A 41 -5.41 13.55 -5.96
CA SER A 41 -5.63 14.44 -4.81
C SER A 41 -6.96 14.14 -4.11
N GLY A 42 -7.03 14.37 -2.79
CA GLY A 42 -8.28 14.30 -2.03
C GLY A 42 -9.38 15.21 -2.56
N LYS A 43 -9.03 16.33 -3.22
CA LYS A 43 -10.02 17.20 -3.87
C LYS A 43 -10.73 16.48 -5.03
N LEU A 44 -9.99 15.71 -5.82
CA LEU A 44 -10.57 14.93 -6.91
C LEU A 44 -11.41 13.77 -6.37
N LEU A 45 -10.95 13.12 -5.30
CA LEU A 45 -11.69 12.03 -4.62
C LEU A 45 -12.99 12.53 -3.98
N GLY A 46 -12.96 13.69 -3.33
CA GLY A 46 -14.15 14.33 -2.78
C GLY A 46 -15.09 14.91 -3.85
N MET A 47 -14.63 15.12 -5.08
CA MET A 47 -15.52 15.35 -6.23
C MET A 47 -16.12 14.05 -6.73
N ALA A 48 -15.31 12.98 -6.83
CA ALA A 48 -15.77 11.64 -7.21
C ALA A 48 -16.86 11.13 -6.27
N SER A 49 -16.73 11.35 -4.97
CA SER A 49 -17.73 10.93 -3.97
C SER A 49 -19.11 11.57 -4.15
N GLN A 50 -19.22 12.72 -4.83
CA GLN A 50 -20.51 13.37 -5.11
C GLN A 50 -21.26 12.71 -6.27
N PHE A 51 -20.56 11.96 -7.11
CA PHE A 51 -21.15 11.18 -8.21
C PHE A 51 -21.62 9.80 -7.75
N GLU A 52 -21.08 9.26 -6.66
CA GLU A 52 -21.51 8.02 -6.01
C GLU A 52 -22.80 8.23 -5.20
N GLN A 53 -23.93 8.48 -5.87
CA GLN A 53 -25.21 8.76 -5.21
C GLN A 53 -25.94 7.48 -4.74
N ASP A 54 -25.68 6.35 -5.40
CA ASP A 54 -26.34 5.08 -5.13
C ASP A 54 -25.59 4.22 -4.10
N ASP A 55 -24.33 4.55 -3.81
CA ASP A 55 -23.49 3.86 -2.83
C ASP A 55 -22.94 4.85 -1.78
N LYS A 56 -23.67 4.95 -0.66
CA LYS A 56 -23.28 5.79 0.48
C LYS A 56 -21.95 5.37 1.10
N GLU A 57 -21.59 4.10 1.01
CA GLU A 57 -20.38 3.59 1.63
C GLU A 57 -19.15 3.96 0.78
N ALA A 58 -19.25 3.80 -0.54
CA ALA A 58 -18.24 4.29 -1.48
C ALA A 58 -18.08 5.81 -1.40
N GLN A 59 -19.19 6.55 -1.30
CA GLN A 59 -19.18 8.00 -1.10
C GLN A 59 -18.44 8.41 0.18
N ASN A 60 -18.71 7.75 1.31
CA ASN A 60 -18.04 8.03 2.57
C ASN A 60 -16.54 7.70 2.49
N MET A 61 -16.20 6.52 1.96
CA MET A 61 -14.81 6.11 1.78
C MET A 61 -14.02 7.13 0.95
N LEU A 62 -14.52 7.49 -0.24
CA LEU A 62 -13.87 8.46 -1.12
C LEU A 62 -13.71 9.84 -0.46
N SER A 63 -14.69 10.27 0.34
CA SER A 63 -14.64 11.53 1.08
C SER A 63 -13.66 11.51 2.24
N SER A 64 -13.39 10.34 2.82
CA SER A 64 -12.39 10.11 3.87
C SER A 64 -10.95 10.10 3.34
N LEU A 65 -10.74 10.05 2.02
CA LEU A 65 -9.41 10.00 1.40
C LEU A 65 -8.80 11.39 1.18
N SER A 66 -7.58 11.57 1.67
CA SER A 66 -6.76 12.76 1.44
C SER A 66 -5.91 12.66 0.16
N GLY A 67 -5.62 11.44 -0.29
CA GLY A 67 -4.95 11.22 -1.58
C GLY A 67 -4.51 9.78 -1.79
N ILE A 68 -4.30 9.42 -3.06
CA ILE A 68 -3.83 8.11 -3.51
C ILE A 68 -2.61 8.33 -4.41
N ARG A 69 -1.54 7.58 -4.17
CA ARG A 69 -0.35 7.53 -5.03
C ARG A 69 -0.11 6.08 -5.44
N ILE A 70 0.05 5.84 -6.72
CA ILE A 70 0.33 4.52 -7.30
C ILE A 70 1.61 4.64 -8.13
N LEU A 71 2.54 3.72 -7.93
CA LEU A 71 3.69 3.50 -8.77
C LEU A 71 3.68 2.04 -9.19
N SER A 72 3.68 1.76 -10.50
CA SER A 72 3.78 0.41 -11.05
C SER A 72 4.87 0.34 -12.11
N VAL A 73 5.40 -0.87 -12.32
CA VAL A 73 6.26 -1.19 -13.45
C VAL A 73 5.41 -1.90 -14.50
N ASP A 74 5.30 -1.31 -15.69
CA ASP A 74 4.46 -1.85 -16.77
C ASP A 74 5.27 -2.68 -17.78
N ASP A 75 6.60 -2.53 -17.76
CA ASP A 75 7.51 -3.27 -18.64
C ASP A 75 7.91 -4.62 -18.02
N GLU A 76 7.66 -5.72 -18.74
CA GLU A 76 7.95 -7.08 -18.27
C GLU A 76 9.44 -7.35 -18.05
N ALA A 77 10.33 -6.72 -18.82
CA ALA A 77 11.77 -6.91 -18.66
C ALA A 77 12.28 -6.17 -17.41
N LEU A 78 11.74 -4.97 -17.16
CA LEU A 78 12.02 -4.22 -15.94
C LEU A 78 11.55 -4.98 -14.70
N ASN A 79 10.33 -5.55 -14.71
CA ASN A 79 9.79 -6.35 -13.60
C ASN A 79 10.71 -7.52 -13.20
N LYS A 80 11.40 -8.15 -14.17
CA LYS A 80 12.35 -9.25 -13.90
C LYS A 80 13.68 -8.79 -13.29
N SER A 81 14.05 -7.53 -13.49
CA SER A 81 15.35 -6.98 -13.08
C SER A 81 15.27 -6.11 -11.82
N LEU A 82 14.10 -5.54 -11.55
CA LEU A 82 13.84 -4.58 -10.50
C LEU A 82 12.89 -5.21 -9.48
N ASN A 83 13.10 -4.90 -8.21
CA ASN A 83 12.22 -5.36 -7.15
C ASN A 83 12.00 -4.27 -6.10
N PHE A 84 10.80 -3.69 -6.04
CA PHE A 84 10.48 -2.60 -5.11
C PHE A 84 10.58 -3.03 -3.65
N TYR A 85 10.18 -4.27 -3.33
CA TYR A 85 10.33 -4.81 -1.98
C TYR A 85 11.81 -4.88 -1.59
N ASP A 86 12.68 -5.37 -2.48
CA ASP A 86 14.11 -5.46 -2.21
C ASP A 86 14.78 -4.08 -2.12
N GLU A 87 14.37 -3.12 -2.94
CA GLU A 87 14.85 -1.73 -2.84
C GLU A 87 14.47 -1.11 -1.49
N LEU A 88 13.22 -1.25 -1.06
CA LEU A 88 12.77 -0.78 0.25
C LEU A 88 13.52 -1.48 1.39
N ASN A 89 13.77 -2.78 1.25
CA ASN A 89 14.49 -3.55 2.26
C ASN A 89 15.97 -3.11 2.36
N LYS A 90 16.64 -2.85 1.24
CA LYS A 90 18.02 -2.29 1.20
C LYS A 90 18.10 -0.92 1.86
N ASP A 91 17.06 -0.10 1.73
CA ASP A 91 16.94 1.21 2.38
C ASP A 91 16.53 1.11 3.88
N HIS A 92 16.42 -0.10 4.42
CA HIS A 92 15.95 -0.39 5.77
C HIS A 92 14.56 0.20 6.06
N PHE A 93 13.74 0.38 5.03
CA PHE A 93 12.42 1.00 5.16
C PHE A 93 11.55 0.25 6.17
N PHE A 94 11.45 -1.07 6.02
CA PHE A 94 10.62 -1.91 6.88
C PHE A 94 11.08 -1.90 8.34
N ASP A 95 12.36 -1.66 8.61
CA ASP A 95 12.87 -1.49 9.98
C ASP A 95 12.54 -0.11 10.55
N LYS A 96 12.62 0.94 9.72
CA LYS A 96 12.34 2.33 10.12
C LYS A 96 10.87 2.56 10.46
N ILE A 97 9.96 1.88 9.79
CA ILE A 97 8.52 2.02 10.05
C ILE A 97 8.01 1.15 11.21
N LYS A 98 8.85 0.29 11.80
CA LYS A 98 8.46 -0.54 12.95
C LYS A 98 8.00 0.34 14.11
N GLY A 99 6.78 0.06 14.60
CA GLY A 99 6.16 0.78 15.72
C GLY A 99 5.33 1.99 15.32
N GLU A 100 5.48 2.50 14.09
CA GLU A 100 4.56 3.50 13.52
C GLU A 100 3.54 2.86 12.58
N TYR A 101 3.96 1.85 11.83
CA TYR A 101 3.11 1.10 10.93
C TYR A 101 2.89 -0.32 11.47
N GLU A 102 1.66 -0.80 11.36
CA GLU A 102 1.24 -2.17 11.63
C GLU A 102 1.12 -2.94 10.32
N LEU A 103 1.67 -4.15 10.30
CA LEU A 103 1.57 -5.08 9.16
C LEU A 103 0.28 -5.87 9.28
N LEU A 104 -0.66 -5.65 8.36
CA LEU A 104 -1.94 -6.38 8.35
C LEU A 104 -1.88 -7.65 7.50
N MET A 105 -1.09 -7.63 6.43
CA MET A 105 -0.98 -8.75 5.50
C MET A 105 0.45 -8.91 5.00
N ASP A 106 0.97 -10.14 5.00
CA ASP A 106 2.28 -10.51 4.43
C ASP A 106 2.09 -11.80 3.63
N VAL A 107 1.85 -11.66 2.32
CA VAL A 107 1.75 -12.78 1.39
C VAL A 107 3.12 -13.00 0.76
N LYS A 108 3.60 -14.23 0.83
CA LYS A 108 4.87 -14.64 0.20
C LYS A 108 4.63 -15.89 -0.62
N GLU A 109 4.68 -15.72 -1.93
CA GLU A 109 4.56 -16.78 -2.90
C GLU A 109 5.87 -16.94 -3.67
N LYS A 110 5.95 -17.99 -4.49
CA LYS A 110 7.15 -18.28 -5.24
C LYS A 110 7.33 -17.23 -6.35
N GLY A 111 8.13 -16.22 -6.07
CA GLY A 111 8.42 -15.13 -7.02
C GLY A 111 7.70 -13.82 -6.71
N GLN A 112 6.82 -13.77 -5.71
CA GLN A 112 6.04 -12.58 -5.38
C GLN A 112 5.90 -12.36 -3.88
N VAL A 113 6.03 -11.11 -3.45
CA VAL A 113 5.79 -10.67 -2.08
C VAL A 113 4.80 -9.52 -2.12
N VAL A 114 3.74 -9.63 -1.32
CA VAL A 114 2.75 -8.57 -1.12
C VAL A 114 2.68 -8.24 0.37
N ARG A 115 2.90 -6.97 0.71
CA ARG A 115 2.77 -6.49 2.08
C ARG A 115 1.82 -5.32 2.19
N PHE A 116 0.97 -5.38 3.19
CA PHE A 116 0.01 -4.34 3.50
C PHE A 116 0.26 -3.78 4.90
N TYR A 117 0.46 -2.48 4.97
CA TYR A 117 0.72 -1.75 6.20
C TYR A 117 -0.32 -0.66 6.43
N ILE A 118 -0.66 -0.42 7.70
CA ILE A 118 -1.48 0.72 8.12
C ILE A 118 -0.74 1.55 9.17
N LYS A 119 -1.05 2.84 9.24
CA LYS A 119 -0.67 3.72 10.34
C LYS A 119 -1.90 4.40 10.90
N GLU A 120 -2.18 4.14 12.17
CA GLU A 120 -3.27 4.79 12.89
C GLU A 120 -2.86 6.15 13.45
N ASN A 121 -3.82 7.06 13.55
CA ASN A 121 -3.68 8.29 14.32
C ASN A 121 -4.08 8.07 15.79
N LYS A 122 -4.03 9.13 16.60
CA LYS A 122 -4.37 9.08 18.04
C LYS A 122 -5.82 8.66 18.32
N GLU A 123 -6.70 8.78 17.33
CA GLU A 123 -8.13 8.44 17.42
C GLU A 123 -8.42 7.03 16.91
N LYS A 124 -7.39 6.21 16.66
CA LYS A 124 -7.49 4.86 16.06
C LYS A 124 -8.17 4.84 14.69
N ARG A 125 -8.05 5.95 13.95
CA ARG A 125 -8.42 6.03 12.53
C ARG A 125 -7.17 5.81 11.70
N VAL A 126 -7.29 5.10 10.60
CA VAL A 126 -6.17 4.83 9.70
C VAL A 126 -5.87 6.07 8.86
N SER A 127 -4.67 6.60 9.10
CA SER A 127 -4.17 7.81 8.47
C SER A 127 -3.39 7.53 7.19
N HIS A 128 -2.67 6.41 7.15
CA HIS A 128 -1.88 5.97 6.02
C HIS A 128 -2.06 4.48 5.82
N LEU A 129 -2.08 4.09 4.55
CA LEU A 129 -2.20 2.73 4.09
C LEU A 129 -1.15 2.56 2.99
N LEU A 130 -0.33 1.52 3.11
CA LEU A 130 0.78 1.27 2.20
C LEU A 130 0.76 -0.19 1.77
N MET A 131 0.62 -0.40 0.47
CA MET A 131 0.79 -1.70 -0.16
C MET A 131 2.10 -1.71 -0.94
N VAL A 132 2.89 -2.75 -0.73
CA VAL A 132 4.13 -3.01 -1.46
C VAL A 132 4.02 -4.37 -2.11
N VAL A 133 4.13 -4.39 -3.43
CA VAL A 133 4.22 -5.60 -4.25
C VAL A 133 5.61 -5.62 -4.87
N GLY A 134 6.31 -6.73 -4.73
CA GLY A 134 7.61 -6.93 -5.38
C GLY A 134 7.84 -8.37 -5.78
N GLY A 135 8.52 -8.58 -6.91
CA GLY A 135 8.74 -9.90 -7.48
C GLY A 135 8.41 -9.91 -8.96
N ASP A 136 7.57 -10.86 -9.37
CA ASP A 136 7.05 -10.97 -10.74
C ASP A 136 6.32 -9.69 -11.19
N ASP A 137 5.60 -9.05 -10.26
CA ASP A 137 5.04 -7.71 -10.40
C ASP A 137 5.65 -6.75 -9.39
N ASN A 138 5.78 -5.48 -9.76
CA ASN A 138 6.28 -4.42 -8.89
C ASN A 138 5.32 -3.25 -8.86
N ALA A 139 4.75 -3.02 -7.67
CA ALA A 139 3.85 -1.90 -7.43
C ALA A 139 3.97 -1.37 -6.00
N ILE A 140 3.77 -0.06 -5.85
CA ILE A 140 3.58 0.59 -4.56
C ILE A 140 2.30 1.41 -4.62
N ILE A 141 1.41 1.17 -3.68
CA ILE A 141 0.20 1.97 -3.50
C ILE A 141 0.26 2.61 -2.12
N SER A 142 0.19 3.93 -2.07
CA SER A 142 0.11 4.71 -0.84
C SER A 142 -1.21 5.47 -0.84
N ILE A 143 -2.03 5.22 0.18
CA ILE A 143 -3.30 5.91 0.39
C ILE A 143 -3.18 6.67 1.71
N THR A 144 -3.64 7.91 1.72
CA THR A 144 -3.71 8.75 2.91
C THR A 144 -5.14 9.20 3.11
N GLY A 145 -5.58 9.31 4.36
CA GLY A 145 -6.96 9.62 4.67
C GLY A 145 -7.24 9.64 6.16
N ASN A 146 -8.53 9.52 6.50
CA ASN A 146 -8.99 9.33 7.87
C ASN A 146 -9.99 8.17 7.91
N LEU A 147 -9.51 6.96 7.63
CA LEU A 147 -10.34 5.79 7.39
C LEU A 147 -10.66 5.03 8.69
N ASP A 148 -11.77 4.30 8.69
CA ASP A 148 -12.01 3.23 9.65
C ASP A 148 -11.70 1.83 9.06
N MET A 149 -11.81 0.81 9.91
CA MET A 149 -11.46 -0.56 9.53
C MET A 149 -12.41 -1.15 8.47
N ASN A 150 -13.68 -0.71 8.44
CA ASN A 150 -14.64 -1.19 7.45
C ASN A 150 -14.31 -0.64 6.06
N GLU A 151 -13.91 0.63 5.99
CA GLU A 151 -13.45 1.25 4.75
C GLU A 151 -12.18 0.55 4.21
N ILE A 152 -11.27 0.11 5.09
CA ILE A 152 -10.06 -0.64 4.69
C ILE A 152 -10.39 -2.02 4.15
N ALA A 153 -11.31 -2.75 4.81
CA ALA A 153 -11.72 -4.07 4.36
C ALA A 153 -12.23 -4.03 2.91
N LYS A 154 -12.96 -2.97 2.54
CA LYS A 154 -13.45 -2.76 1.17
C LYS A 154 -12.35 -2.44 0.16
N ILE A 155 -11.35 -1.66 0.57
CA ILE A 155 -10.15 -1.45 -0.27
C ILE A 155 -9.47 -2.79 -0.53
N GLY A 156 -9.34 -3.63 0.51
CA GLY A 156 -8.82 -4.99 0.36
C GLY A 156 -9.62 -5.85 -0.61
N GLN A 157 -10.96 -5.79 -0.56
CA GLN A 157 -11.83 -6.55 -1.48
C GLN A 157 -11.74 -6.09 -2.94
N GLY A 158 -11.54 -4.78 -3.18
CA GLY A 158 -11.40 -4.21 -4.51
C GLY A 158 -10.05 -4.51 -5.17
N VAL A 159 -9.02 -4.81 -4.38
CA VAL A 159 -7.76 -5.34 -4.90
C VAL A 159 -7.91 -6.86 -4.98
N HIS A 160 -8.09 -7.40 -6.19
CA HIS A 160 -8.03 -8.83 -6.43
C HIS A 160 -6.61 -9.34 -6.10
N ILE A 161 -6.38 -9.67 -4.83
CA ILE A 161 -5.23 -10.40 -4.32
C ILE A 161 -5.79 -11.76 -3.95
N ASP A 162 -5.34 -12.82 -4.63
CA ASP A 162 -5.79 -14.21 -4.45
C ASP A 162 -5.64 -14.77 -3.00
N GLY A 163 -5.23 -13.95 -2.03
CA GLY A 163 -5.06 -14.29 -0.61
C GLY A 163 -6.03 -13.61 0.37
N LEU A 164 -6.93 -12.72 -0.06
CA LEU A 164 -7.89 -12.03 0.84
C LEU A 164 -9.26 -12.72 0.97
N GLU A 165 -9.52 -13.77 0.17
CA GLU A 165 -10.80 -14.48 0.15
C GLU A 165 -11.19 -15.11 1.50
N HIS A 166 -10.20 -15.30 2.40
CA HIS A 166 -10.39 -15.93 3.71
C HIS A 166 -10.76 -14.98 4.85
N LEU A 167 -10.79 -13.66 4.63
CA LEU A 167 -11.22 -12.71 5.68
C LEU A 167 -12.74 -12.57 5.77
N ASN A 168 -13.46 -12.87 4.68
CA ASN A 168 -14.93 -12.89 4.64
C ASN A 168 -15.54 -14.01 5.51
N ASP A 169 -14.77 -15.08 5.76
CA ASP A 169 -15.24 -16.24 6.54
C ASP A 169 -15.17 -16.01 8.06
N ILE A 170 -14.34 -15.05 8.51
CA ILE A 170 -14.16 -14.73 9.93
C ILE A 170 -15.33 -13.87 10.45
N GLU A 171 -15.91 -13.03 9.60
CA GLU A 171 -17.02 -12.15 9.97
C GLU A 171 -18.37 -12.90 10.02
N LYS A 172 -18.51 -14.00 9.28
CA LYS A 172 -19.76 -14.79 9.21
C LYS A 172 -19.85 -15.96 10.19
N GLY A 173 -18.79 -16.27 10.94
CA GLY A 173 -18.81 -17.36 11.92
C GLY A 173 -19.04 -18.76 11.30
N GLU A 174 -18.86 -18.91 9.99
CA GLU A 174 -19.00 -20.17 9.30
C GLU A 174 -17.68 -20.96 9.41
N LYS A 175 -17.76 -22.15 10.01
CA LYS A 175 -16.59 -23.03 10.15
C LYS A 175 -16.12 -23.46 8.75
N PRO A 176 -14.80 -23.57 8.51
CA PRO A 176 -14.29 -24.02 7.22
C PRO A 176 -14.78 -25.44 6.92
N GLU A 177 -15.54 -25.58 5.84
CA GLU A 177 -15.93 -26.88 5.30
C GLU A 177 -14.67 -27.61 4.82
N LYS A 178 -14.53 -28.87 5.27
CA LYS A 178 -13.39 -29.71 4.88
C LYS A 178 -13.40 -29.94 3.37
N PRO A 179 -12.23 -29.90 2.70
CA PRO A 179 -12.17 -30.16 1.27
C PRO A 179 -12.65 -31.59 0.96
N ALA A 180 -13.61 -31.69 0.04
CA ALA A 180 -14.14 -32.95 -0.47
C ALA A 180 -13.02 -33.75 -1.14
N LYS A 181 -12.99 -35.06 -0.84
CA LYS A 181 -12.04 -36.03 -1.41
C LYS A 181 -12.20 -36.08 -2.95
N PRO A 182 -11.10 -36.15 -3.72
CA PRO A 182 -11.20 -36.28 -5.17
C PRO A 182 -11.83 -37.63 -5.56
N GLU A 183 -12.91 -37.57 -6.34
CA GLU A 183 -13.51 -38.74 -6.98
C GLU A 183 -12.52 -39.38 -7.97
N LYS A 184 -12.46 -40.72 -7.96
CA LYS A 184 -11.60 -41.49 -8.86
C LYS A 184 -12.06 -41.32 -10.32
N PRO A 185 -11.13 -41.29 -11.29
CA PRO A 185 -11.50 -41.21 -12.69
C PRO A 185 -12.19 -42.51 -13.14
N ALA A 186 -13.32 -42.35 -13.83
CA ALA A 186 -14.02 -43.43 -14.51
C ALA A 186 -13.13 -43.98 -15.64
N LYS A 187 -12.96 -45.29 -15.66
CA LYS A 187 -12.32 -46.03 -16.75
C LYS A 187 -13.12 -45.84 -18.04
N ASN A 188 -12.42 -45.56 -19.13
CA ASN A 188 -12.71 -46.11 -20.45
C ASN A 188 -11.38 -46.55 -21.08
#